data_AF-A0A2E7EL19-F1
#
_entry.id   AF-A0A2E7EL19-F1
#
_cell.length_a   1.000
_cell.length_b   1.000
_cell.length_c   1.000
_cell.angle_alpha   90.00
_cell.angle_beta   90.00
_cell.angle_gamma   90.00
#
_symmetry.space_group_name_H-M   'P 1'
#
loop_
_entity.id
_entity.type
_entity.pdbx_description
1 polymer ?
#
loop_
_entity_poly.entity_id
_entity_poly.type
_entity_poly.pdbx_seq_one_letter_code
_entity_poly.pdbx_strand_id
1 'polypeptide(L)'
;MFGVLKPRFARIILTLTAGGILALSLSSQMGHAATYGFSLNMNFGASNNPIFESAGFFGEKVWNNLPSLEQGTSQELLTDAFGDNGQSPASLVWESSGIGQNDGLQLPNQDDANMMSGYLASPSRIQLNGLDFVVPPHDGPLNYTVLIYTYGGQEGKEGEFNVNGITRPHIDSAEFDGTFRAGFDGNVMIFPDLFDPFLEIETFGAAPINAISLIYCRPGDFNGDGMVDVADLEELNQATKSGSKDWQYDINIDGQVNNDDVLAWITWSKGTCVGDVNLDGVFDSADLIELFQVGIYESGDTATWVTGDWNGDCVFDSSDLLLAFQEGCYETNNATVAPAESVPEPAGILLLGSGLVGWFIRQRRSKVAS
;
A
#
# COMPACT_ATOMS: atom_id res chain seq x y z
N MET A 1 65.05 21.32 -31.19
CA MET A 1 65.40 19.99 -31.73
C MET A 1 65.33 19.02 -30.57
N PHE A 2 64.19 18.36 -30.37
CA PHE A 2 63.98 17.05 -29.73
C PHE A 2 62.47 16.80 -29.71
N GLY A 3 62.04 15.88 -30.57
CA GLY A 3 60.64 15.57 -30.84
C GLY A 3 60.03 14.73 -29.72
N VAL A 4 58.81 15.08 -29.35
CA VAL A 4 57.97 14.35 -28.39
C VAL A 4 57.44 13.08 -29.04
N LEU A 5 57.69 11.95 -28.38
CA LEU A 5 57.22 10.62 -28.70
C LEU A 5 55.67 10.54 -28.59
N LYS A 6 55.03 10.03 -29.65
CA LYS A 6 53.64 9.55 -29.63
C LYS A 6 53.59 8.10 -29.13
N PRO A 7 52.60 7.71 -28.31
CA PRO A 7 52.13 6.34 -28.29
C PRO A 7 50.93 6.17 -29.24
N ARG A 8 51.02 5.16 -30.10
CA ARG A 8 49.94 4.58 -30.89
C ARG A 8 49.19 3.60 -29.99
N PHE A 9 47.87 3.71 -29.89
CA PHE A 9 47.01 2.59 -29.50
C PHE A 9 45.90 2.39 -30.53
N ALA A 10 45.59 1.11 -30.72
CA ALA A 10 45.08 0.51 -31.93
C ALA A 10 43.59 0.79 -32.18
N ARG A 11 43.24 0.96 -33.46
CA ARG A 11 41.87 0.84 -33.96
C ARG A 11 41.46 -0.64 -33.94
N ILE A 12 40.53 -1.00 -33.06
CA ILE A 12 39.70 -2.19 -33.24
C ILE A 12 38.49 -1.76 -34.08
N ILE A 13 38.50 -2.17 -35.35
CA ILE A 13 37.31 -2.15 -36.21
C ILE A 13 36.56 -3.45 -35.88
N LEU A 14 35.45 -3.36 -35.17
CA LEU A 14 34.51 -4.48 -35.03
C LEU A 14 33.35 -4.26 -36.00
N THR A 15 33.28 -5.15 -36.97
CA THR A 15 32.25 -5.26 -37.99
C THR A 15 30.93 -5.67 -37.34
N LEU A 16 29.91 -4.81 -37.38
CA LEU A 16 28.55 -5.17 -36.95
C LEU A 16 27.93 -6.14 -37.96
N THR A 17 27.60 -7.34 -37.50
CA THR A 17 26.63 -8.23 -38.13
C THR A 17 25.38 -8.27 -37.26
N ALA A 18 24.22 -8.19 -37.91
CA ALA A 18 22.91 -8.03 -37.30
C ALA A 18 22.52 -9.24 -36.43
N GLY A 19 22.02 -8.97 -35.22
CA GLY A 19 21.46 -9.94 -34.28
C GLY A 19 21.36 -9.27 -32.90
N GLY A 20 20.14 -9.15 -32.39
CA GLY A 20 19.76 -8.20 -31.34
C GLY A 20 20.57 -8.25 -30.03
N ILE A 21 20.66 -7.08 -29.40
CA ILE A 21 20.99 -6.95 -27.97
C ILE A 21 20.02 -5.91 -27.40
N LEU A 22 19.23 -6.39 -26.43
CA LEU A 22 18.41 -5.63 -25.50
C LEU A 22 19.29 -4.54 -24.85
N ALA A 23 18.99 -3.27 -25.09
CA ALA A 23 19.69 -2.18 -24.43
C ALA A 23 19.05 -1.94 -23.05
N LEU A 24 19.52 -2.68 -22.03
CA LEU A 24 19.40 -2.23 -20.64
C LEU A 24 20.37 -1.06 -20.44
N SER A 25 19.88 0.16 -20.58
CA SER A 25 20.56 1.34 -20.04
C SER A 25 20.14 1.51 -18.58
N LEU A 26 20.89 0.91 -17.66
CA LEU A 26 20.87 1.33 -16.26
C LEU A 26 21.60 2.67 -16.17
N SER A 27 20.84 3.77 -16.19
CA SER A 27 21.33 5.05 -15.67
C SER A 27 21.26 5.00 -14.15
N SER A 28 22.41 4.98 -13.50
CA SER A 28 22.51 5.26 -12.07
C SER A 28 22.25 6.75 -11.85
N GLN A 29 21.01 7.10 -11.49
CA GLN A 29 20.68 8.41 -10.94
C GLN A 29 20.18 8.18 -9.52
N MET A 30 20.93 8.73 -8.56
CA MET A 30 20.49 8.89 -7.17
C MET A 30 19.30 9.85 -7.18
N GLY A 31 18.10 9.30 -7.26
CA GLY A 31 16.84 10.00 -7.03
C GLY A 31 16.49 9.86 -5.55
N HIS A 32 16.05 10.94 -4.91
CA HIS A 32 15.57 10.87 -3.53
C HIS A 32 14.40 9.89 -3.41
N ALA A 33 14.27 9.22 -2.27
CA ALA A 33 13.17 8.33 -1.90
C ALA A 33 11.77 8.79 -2.33
N ALA A 34 10.87 7.85 -2.67
CA ALA A 34 9.47 8.06 -2.32
C ALA A 34 9.41 8.23 -0.80
N THR A 35 8.77 9.30 -0.33
CA THR A 35 8.61 9.62 1.10
C THR A 35 7.73 8.59 1.85
N TYR A 36 7.31 7.49 1.20
CA TYR A 36 6.09 6.73 1.53
C TYR A 36 6.29 5.22 1.68
N GLY A 37 7.47 4.80 2.17
CA GLY A 37 7.78 3.39 2.32
C GLY A 37 8.04 2.70 0.97
N PHE A 38 7.45 1.53 0.78
CA PHE A 38 7.70 0.69 -0.37
C PHE A 38 6.53 0.79 -1.38
N SER A 39 6.79 0.93 -2.68
CA SER A 39 5.74 0.85 -3.69
C SER A 39 6.08 -0.01 -4.90
N LEU A 40 5.06 -0.62 -5.49
CA LEU A 40 5.13 -1.34 -6.76
C LEU A 40 4.16 -0.69 -7.74
N ASN A 41 4.71 0.07 -8.69
CA ASN A 41 3.91 0.90 -9.59
C ASN A 41 4.05 0.38 -11.03
N MET A 42 2.94 0.36 -11.75
CA MET A 42 2.89 -0.13 -13.12
C MET A 42 1.89 0.65 -13.95
N ASN A 43 2.29 1.04 -15.15
CA ASN A 43 1.44 1.75 -16.09
C ASN A 43 1.27 0.91 -17.35
N PHE A 44 0.06 0.96 -17.91
CA PHE A 44 -0.29 0.24 -19.12
C PHE A 44 -0.22 1.19 -20.30
N GLY A 45 0.82 1.03 -21.11
CA GLY A 45 0.81 1.57 -22.46
C GLY A 45 0.73 3.08 -22.58
N ALA A 46 1.43 3.82 -21.71
CA ALA A 46 1.80 5.21 -21.95
C ALA A 46 2.43 5.33 -23.34
N SER A 47 1.80 6.11 -24.22
CA SER A 47 2.10 6.32 -25.64
C SER A 47 3.61 6.40 -25.98
N ASN A 48 4.32 5.28 -26.07
CA ASN A 48 5.76 5.16 -26.35
C ASN A 48 6.73 5.96 -25.44
N ASN A 49 6.24 6.63 -24.40
CA ASN A 49 7.02 7.50 -23.53
C ASN A 49 7.02 6.92 -22.12
N PRO A 50 8.17 6.42 -21.62
CA PRO A 50 8.29 5.95 -20.26
C PRO A 50 8.06 7.09 -19.27
N ILE A 51 7.55 6.76 -18.08
CA ILE A 51 7.61 7.63 -16.90
C ILE A 51 9.04 7.57 -16.36
N PHE A 52 9.66 8.73 -16.09
CA PHE A 52 11.08 8.82 -15.69
C PHE A 52 11.33 9.42 -14.32
N GLU A 53 10.49 10.35 -13.87
CA GLU A 53 10.67 11.09 -12.63
C GLU A 53 9.59 10.69 -11.62
N SER A 54 8.41 11.31 -11.66
CA SER A 54 7.39 11.17 -10.64
C SER A 54 6.00 11.35 -11.24
N ALA A 55 5.13 10.38 -11.00
CA ALA A 55 3.74 10.38 -11.44
C ALA A 55 2.85 9.73 -10.38
N GLY A 56 1.55 10.01 -10.46
CA GLY A 56 0.55 9.40 -9.60
C GLY A 56 0.11 10.30 -8.45
N PHE A 57 -0.87 9.79 -7.70
CA PHE A 57 -1.54 10.47 -6.59
C PHE A 57 -0.54 10.88 -5.50
N PHE A 58 0.51 10.08 -5.32
CA PHE A 58 1.51 10.24 -4.28
C PHE A 58 2.90 10.62 -4.82
N GLY A 59 3.03 10.82 -6.13
CA GLY A 59 4.30 11.17 -6.77
C GLY A 59 5.28 10.00 -6.79
N GLU A 60 4.78 8.78 -7.00
CA GLU A 60 5.55 7.55 -7.13
C GLU A 60 6.60 7.66 -8.26
N LYS A 61 7.81 7.10 -8.04
CA LYS A 61 8.96 7.33 -8.94
C LYS A 61 9.32 6.13 -9.79
N VAL A 62 9.35 4.94 -9.20
CA VAL A 62 9.71 3.71 -9.92
C VAL A 62 8.46 3.12 -10.59
N TRP A 63 8.33 3.37 -11.90
CA TRP A 63 7.22 2.89 -12.72
C TRP A 63 7.64 1.76 -13.67
N ASN A 64 7.00 0.60 -13.55
CA ASN A 64 7.13 -0.50 -14.50
C ASN A 64 6.31 -0.17 -15.76
N ASN A 65 6.99 0.34 -16.78
CA ASN A 65 6.41 0.74 -18.07
C ASN A 65 6.06 -0.48 -18.94
N LEU A 66 4.86 -1.03 -18.72
CA LEU A 66 4.40 -2.24 -19.41
C LEU A 66 4.02 -1.95 -20.87
N PRO A 67 4.19 -2.92 -21.78
CA PRO A 67 3.86 -2.74 -23.18
C PRO A 67 2.35 -2.57 -23.40
N SER A 68 1.98 -1.75 -24.39
CA SER A 68 0.59 -1.52 -24.81
C SER A 68 -0.01 -2.74 -25.55
N LEU A 69 -0.30 -3.82 -24.82
CA LEU A 69 -0.83 -5.07 -25.36
C LEU A 69 -2.09 -5.48 -24.61
N GLU A 70 -3.08 -6.01 -25.33
CA GLU A 70 -4.32 -6.57 -24.75
C GLU A 70 -4.05 -7.72 -23.78
N GLN A 71 -2.93 -8.43 -23.96
CA GLN A 71 -2.51 -9.51 -23.06
C GLN A 71 -1.00 -9.45 -22.87
N GLY A 72 -0.54 -9.80 -21.68
CA GLY A 72 0.89 -9.87 -21.43
C GLY A 72 1.26 -10.45 -20.07
N THR A 73 2.56 -10.63 -19.89
CA THR A 73 3.16 -11.10 -18.65
C THR A 73 4.40 -10.25 -18.36
N SER A 74 4.66 -9.96 -17.10
CA SER A 74 5.91 -9.36 -16.65
C SER A 74 6.41 -10.09 -15.40
N GLN A 75 7.73 -10.18 -15.24
CA GLN A 75 8.39 -10.81 -14.10
C GLN A 75 9.51 -9.90 -13.62
N GLU A 76 9.92 -10.08 -12.37
CA GLU A 76 11.00 -9.31 -11.74
C GLU A 76 10.71 -7.80 -11.76
N LEU A 77 9.50 -7.43 -11.34
CA LEU A 77 9.07 -6.03 -11.32
C LEU A 77 9.96 -5.21 -10.39
N LEU A 78 10.27 -3.99 -10.83
CA LEU A 78 11.01 -3.04 -10.04
C LEU A 78 10.09 -2.36 -9.04
N THR A 79 10.63 -2.09 -7.88
CA THR A 79 9.89 -1.45 -6.81
C THR A 79 10.63 -0.23 -6.33
N ASP A 80 9.88 0.73 -5.83
CA ASP A 80 10.43 1.88 -5.14
C ASP A 80 10.61 1.48 -3.67
N ALA A 81 11.86 1.29 -3.24
CA ALA A 81 12.19 1.03 -1.85
C ALA A 81 13.08 2.18 -1.37
N PHE A 82 12.48 3.19 -0.74
CA PHE A 82 13.20 4.39 -0.29
C PHE A 82 14.03 5.06 -1.42
N GLY A 83 13.56 5.03 -2.68
CA GLY A 83 14.23 5.68 -3.82
C GLY A 83 15.34 4.88 -4.46
N ASP A 84 15.61 3.69 -3.97
CA ASP A 84 16.40 2.69 -4.67
C ASP A 84 15.49 1.71 -5.41
N ASN A 85 15.94 1.27 -6.58
CA ASN A 85 15.26 0.24 -7.36
C ASN A 85 15.49 -1.13 -6.68
N GLY A 86 14.49 -1.60 -5.93
CA GLY A 86 14.42 -2.98 -5.46
C GLY A 86 13.96 -3.90 -6.60
N GLN A 87 14.55 -5.08 -6.73
CA GLN A 87 13.94 -6.14 -7.54
C GLN A 87 12.98 -6.93 -6.66
N SER A 88 11.71 -7.02 -7.07
CA SER A 88 10.76 -7.95 -6.47
C SER A 88 10.58 -9.17 -7.36
N PRO A 89 10.41 -10.39 -6.81
CA PRO A 89 10.01 -11.56 -7.59
C PRO A 89 8.55 -11.51 -8.05
N ALA A 90 7.83 -10.41 -7.80
CA ALA A 90 6.47 -10.23 -8.23
C ALA A 90 6.34 -10.44 -9.74
N SER A 91 5.26 -11.12 -10.12
CA SER A 91 4.93 -11.44 -11.51
C SER A 91 3.50 -11.02 -11.81
N LEU A 92 3.36 -10.30 -12.91
CA LEU A 92 2.11 -9.74 -13.39
C LEU A 92 1.65 -10.50 -14.63
N VAL A 93 0.36 -10.79 -14.69
CA VAL A 93 -0.34 -11.22 -15.90
C VAL A 93 -1.56 -10.33 -16.08
N TRP A 94 -1.80 -9.88 -17.32
CA TRP A 94 -3.00 -9.12 -17.63
C TRP A 94 -3.64 -9.59 -18.92
N GLU A 95 -4.96 -9.45 -18.97
CA GLU A 95 -5.80 -9.63 -20.15
C GLU A 95 -6.84 -8.51 -20.18
N SER A 96 -7.09 -7.97 -21.36
CA SER A 96 -8.00 -6.85 -21.57
C SER A 96 -8.79 -7.04 -22.86
N SER A 97 -10.00 -6.51 -22.88
CA SER A 97 -10.86 -6.48 -24.07
C SER A 97 -10.36 -5.55 -25.18
N GLY A 98 -9.41 -4.66 -24.88
CA GLY A 98 -8.85 -3.72 -25.83
C GLY A 98 -7.86 -2.76 -25.18
N ILE A 99 -7.12 -2.02 -26.00
CA ILE A 99 -6.24 -0.94 -25.54
C ILE A 99 -6.77 0.39 -26.09
N GLY A 100 -6.75 1.41 -25.24
CA GLY A 100 -7.07 2.78 -25.63
C GLY A 100 -5.88 3.73 -25.45
N GLN A 101 -6.03 4.92 -26.02
CA GLN A 101 -5.07 6.03 -25.92
C GLN A 101 -5.83 7.34 -25.71
N ASN A 102 -5.23 8.21 -24.90
CA ASN A 102 -5.68 9.57 -24.60
C ASN A 102 -4.63 10.52 -25.16
N ASP A 103 -4.71 10.75 -26.47
CA ASP A 103 -3.72 11.55 -27.19
C ASP A 103 -3.80 13.02 -26.78
N GLY A 104 -2.63 13.63 -26.57
CA GLY A 104 -2.50 15.08 -26.49
C GLY A 104 -2.83 15.74 -25.15
N LEU A 105 -2.87 14.99 -24.04
CA LEU A 105 -3.00 15.54 -22.68
C LEU A 105 -1.98 16.68 -22.46
N GLN A 106 -2.48 17.90 -22.22
CA GLN A 106 -1.67 19.09 -21.95
C GLN A 106 -1.72 19.39 -20.45
N LEU A 107 -0.92 18.66 -19.67
CA LEU A 107 -0.92 18.75 -18.22
C LEU A 107 0.35 19.45 -17.70
N PRO A 108 0.31 20.04 -16.48
CA PRO A 108 1.49 20.63 -15.87
C PRO A 108 2.63 19.63 -15.64
N ASN A 109 2.31 18.37 -15.34
CA ASN A 109 3.26 17.27 -15.20
C ASN A 109 3.19 16.35 -16.41
N GLN A 110 4.34 16.19 -17.10
CA GLN A 110 4.43 15.34 -18.28
C GLN A 110 4.38 13.84 -17.94
N ASP A 111 4.88 13.45 -16.76
CA ASP A 111 4.88 12.05 -16.34
C ASP A 111 3.49 11.58 -15.94
N ASP A 112 2.68 12.43 -15.29
CA ASP A 112 1.25 12.18 -15.11
C ASP A 112 0.51 12.09 -16.45
N ALA A 113 0.85 12.96 -17.41
CA ALA A 113 0.28 12.89 -18.75
C ALA A 113 0.65 11.57 -19.45
N ASN A 114 1.88 11.10 -19.31
CA ASN A 114 2.33 9.82 -19.86
C ASN A 114 1.60 8.66 -19.17
N MET A 115 1.54 8.66 -17.84
CA MET A 115 0.83 7.64 -17.05
C MET A 115 -0.64 7.52 -17.48
N MET A 116 -1.29 8.65 -17.73
CA MET A 116 -2.71 8.71 -18.11
C MET A 116 -2.96 8.65 -19.62
N SER A 117 -1.92 8.52 -20.47
CA SER A 117 -2.09 8.52 -21.93
C SER A 117 -2.51 7.18 -22.53
N GLY A 118 -2.33 6.07 -21.83
CA GLY A 118 -2.76 4.75 -22.28
C GLY A 118 -3.63 4.06 -21.24
N TYR A 119 -4.52 3.16 -21.69
CA TYR A 119 -5.34 2.36 -20.78
C TYR A 119 -5.72 0.99 -21.34
N LEU A 120 -5.94 0.04 -20.43
CA LEU A 120 -6.66 -1.20 -20.67
C LEU A 120 -8.17 -0.92 -20.68
N ALA A 121 -8.88 -1.38 -21.70
CA ALA A 121 -10.33 -1.26 -21.80
C ALA A 121 -11.04 -2.32 -20.95
N SER A 122 -12.23 -2.01 -20.45
CA SER A 122 -13.04 -2.96 -19.69
C SER A 122 -13.92 -3.83 -20.62
N PRO A 123 -14.05 -5.15 -20.36
CA PRO A 123 -13.52 -5.87 -19.21
C PRO A 123 -12.01 -6.14 -19.32
N SER A 124 -11.35 -6.13 -18.17
CA SER A 124 -9.96 -6.53 -17.97
C SER A 124 -9.81 -7.42 -16.75
N ARG A 125 -8.79 -8.27 -16.75
CA ARG A 125 -8.38 -9.11 -15.63
C ARG A 125 -6.88 -8.98 -15.44
N ILE A 126 -6.46 -8.64 -14.23
CA ILE A 126 -5.06 -8.47 -13.85
C ILE A 126 -4.80 -9.36 -12.64
N GLN A 127 -3.69 -10.08 -12.69
CA GLN A 127 -3.23 -10.95 -11.61
C GLN A 127 -1.77 -10.64 -11.29
N LEU A 128 -1.50 -10.37 -10.02
CA LEU A 128 -0.16 -10.10 -9.52
C LEU A 128 0.14 -11.09 -8.39
N ASN A 129 1.21 -11.86 -8.56
CA ASN A 129 1.65 -12.91 -7.64
C ASN A 129 3.04 -12.58 -7.10
N GLY A 130 3.42 -13.15 -5.96
CA GLY A 130 4.76 -13.01 -5.40
C GLY A 130 4.94 -11.69 -4.65
N LEU A 131 3.87 -11.21 -4.03
CA LEU A 131 3.87 -9.96 -3.26
C LEU A 131 4.58 -10.09 -1.90
N ASP A 132 4.80 -11.31 -1.44
CA ASP A 132 5.44 -11.69 -0.18
C ASP A 132 6.92 -11.29 -0.02
N PHE A 133 7.59 -10.91 -1.11
CA PHE A 133 9.01 -10.52 -1.14
C PHE A 133 9.23 -9.08 -1.58
N VAL A 134 8.13 -8.35 -1.70
CA VAL A 134 8.10 -6.98 -2.17
C VAL A 134 8.76 -6.12 -1.07
N VAL A 135 8.39 -6.30 0.20
CA VAL A 135 8.99 -5.57 1.34
C VAL A 135 10.14 -6.37 1.98
N PRO A 136 11.15 -5.73 2.61
CA PRO A 136 12.16 -6.42 3.41
C PRO A 136 11.53 -7.38 4.45
N PRO A 137 12.26 -8.40 4.94
CA PRO A 137 11.71 -9.39 5.86
C PRO A 137 11.00 -8.74 7.04
N HIS A 138 9.71 -9.02 7.17
CA HIS A 138 8.83 -8.50 8.21
C HIS A 138 8.13 -9.66 8.92
N ASP A 139 7.75 -9.44 10.18
CA ASP A 139 7.00 -10.41 10.96
C ASP A 139 5.48 -10.19 10.74
N GLY A 140 4.84 -10.99 9.89
CA GLY A 140 3.38 -10.99 9.69
C GLY A 140 2.93 -10.81 8.23
N PRO A 141 1.62 -10.76 7.94
CA PRO A 141 1.12 -10.33 6.64
C PRO A 141 1.23 -8.79 6.53
N LEU A 142 1.74 -8.27 5.40
CA LEU A 142 1.65 -6.84 5.13
C LEU A 142 0.28 -6.52 4.55
N ASN A 143 -0.29 -5.42 5.04
CA ASN A 143 -1.35 -4.77 4.31
C ASN A 143 -0.76 -3.87 3.23
N TYR A 144 -1.44 -3.75 2.11
CA TYR A 144 -1.12 -2.80 1.07
C TYR A 144 -2.38 -2.11 0.59
N THR A 145 -2.21 -0.89 0.11
CA THR A 145 -3.26 -0.12 -0.55
C THR A 145 -3.07 -0.21 -2.06
N VAL A 146 -4.14 -0.55 -2.78
CA VAL A 146 -4.15 -0.49 -4.25
C VAL A 146 -4.80 0.81 -4.69
N LEU A 147 -4.04 1.57 -5.47
CA LEU A 147 -4.52 2.72 -6.23
C LEU A 147 -4.70 2.27 -7.68
N ILE A 148 -5.91 2.41 -8.22
CA ILE A 148 -6.20 2.20 -9.64
C ILE A 148 -6.48 3.56 -10.25
N TYR A 149 -5.61 3.97 -11.18
CA TYR A 149 -5.75 5.21 -11.92
C TYR A 149 -6.63 4.96 -13.14
N THR A 150 -7.67 5.78 -13.29
CA THR A 150 -8.69 5.63 -14.31
C THR A 150 -8.80 6.93 -15.11
N TYR A 151 -8.66 6.83 -16.42
CA TYR A 151 -9.01 7.90 -17.34
C TYR A 151 -10.39 7.59 -17.91
N GLY A 152 -11.38 8.35 -17.45
CA GLY A 152 -12.75 8.25 -17.93
C GLY A 152 -13.01 9.17 -19.11
N GLY A 153 -13.26 8.60 -20.29
CA GLY A 153 -13.40 9.33 -21.55
C GLY A 153 -14.84 9.52 -22.02
N GLN A 154 -15.84 9.06 -21.25
CA GLN A 154 -17.25 9.25 -21.59
C GLN A 154 -18.06 9.59 -20.34
N GLU A 155 -18.14 10.89 -20.04
CA GLU A 155 -18.91 11.44 -18.92
C GLU A 155 -20.24 10.72 -18.72
N GLY A 156 -20.45 10.23 -17.50
CA GLY A 156 -21.66 9.53 -17.07
C GLY A 156 -21.72 8.03 -17.40
N LYS A 157 -20.63 7.41 -17.86
CA LYS A 157 -20.57 5.96 -18.02
C LYS A 157 -20.17 5.25 -16.74
N GLU A 158 -20.93 4.21 -16.41
CA GLU A 158 -20.77 3.43 -15.19
C GLU A 158 -19.94 2.17 -15.45
N GLY A 159 -19.10 1.81 -14.48
CA GLY A 159 -18.35 0.57 -14.43
C GLY A 159 -18.12 0.12 -12.99
N GLU A 160 -17.42 -1.00 -12.84
CA GLU A 160 -17.10 -1.58 -11.53
C GLU A 160 -15.67 -2.12 -11.55
N PHE A 161 -14.97 -1.90 -10.43
CA PHE A 161 -13.69 -2.51 -10.11
C PHE A 161 -13.91 -3.54 -9.02
N ASN A 162 -13.55 -4.79 -9.29
CA ASN A 162 -13.51 -5.85 -8.31
C ASN A 162 -12.03 -6.14 -8.00
N VAL A 163 -11.63 -5.89 -6.75
CA VAL A 163 -10.27 -6.13 -6.27
C VAL A 163 -10.32 -7.15 -5.14
N ASN A 164 -9.78 -8.35 -5.37
CA ASN A 164 -9.82 -9.46 -4.41
C ASN A 164 -11.23 -9.74 -3.84
N GLY A 165 -12.28 -9.59 -4.64
CA GLY A 165 -13.67 -9.77 -4.23
C GLY A 165 -14.36 -8.51 -3.66
N ILE A 166 -13.61 -7.45 -3.36
CA ILE A 166 -14.15 -6.16 -2.95
C ILE A 166 -14.56 -5.40 -4.22
N THR A 167 -15.85 -5.17 -4.39
CA THR A 167 -16.37 -4.43 -5.55
C THR A 167 -16.62 -2.97 -5.18
N ARG A 168 -16.06 -2.05 -5.96
CA ARG A 168 -16.39 -0.62 -5.90
C ARG A 168 -16.92 -0.17 -7.26
N PRO A 169 -18.04 0.56 -7.30
CA PRO A 169 -18.54 1.12 -8.54
C PRO A 169 -17.63 2.29 -8.98
N HIS A 170 -17.74 2.70 -10.23
CA HIS A 170 -17.03 3.83 -10.81
C HIS A 170 -17.89 4.54 -11.85
N ILE A 171 -17.80 5.88 -11.92
CA ILE A 171 -18.38 6.68 -12.99
C ILE A 171 -17.30 7.52 -13.63
N ASP A 172 -17.19 7.44 -14.95
CA ASP A 172 -16.42 8.38 -15.75
C ASP A 172 -17.00 9.79 -15.53
N SER A 173 -16.27 10.65 -14.81
CA SER A 173 -16.76 11.99 -14.49
C SER A 173 -16.40 13.02 -15.56
N ALA A 174 -15.14 13.06 -16.01
CA ALA A 174 -14.66 13.97 -17.03
C ALA A 174 -13.24 13.57 -17.51
N GLU A 175 -12.77 14.23 -18.57
CA GLU A 175 -11.37 14.15 -18.99
C GLU A 175 -10.42 14.55 -17.84
N PHE A 176 -9.29 13.86 -17.73
CA PHE A 176 -8.27 14.18 -16.74
C PHE A 176 -7.68 15.58 -16.99
N ASP A 177 -7.84 16.47 -16.00
CA ASP A 177 -7.38 17.86 -16.05
C ASP A 177 -6.03 18.07 -15.33
N GLY A 178 -5.36 16.98 -14.95
CA GLY A 178 -4.13 17.00 -14.16
C GLY A 178 -4.38 16.95 -12.65
N THR A 179 -5.63 16.91 -12.20
CA THR A 179 -5.97 16.75 -10.79
C THR A 179 -6.45 15.34 -10.52
N PHE A 180 -5.75 14.62 -9.64
CA PHE A 180 -6.22 13.35 -9.15
C PHE A 180 -7.32 13.53 -8.10
N ARG A 181 -8.40 12.74 -8.21
CA ARG A 181 -9.59 12.79 -7.36
C ARG A 181 -9.95 11.36 -6.98
N ALA A 182 -9.95 11.09 -5.68
CA ALA A 182 -10.33 9.79 -5.16
C ALA A 182 -11.85 9.59 -5.15
N GLY A 183 -12.28 8.35 -5.27
CA GLY A 183 -13.66 7.93 -5.03
C GLY A 183 -14.45 7.63 -6.30
N PHE A 184 -15.76 7.44 -6.12
CA PHE A 184 -16.66 6.89 -7.13
C PHE A 184 -16.69 7.67 -8.46
N ASP A 185 -16.75 9.00 -8.38
CA ASP A 185 -16.72 9.91 -9.53
C ASP A 185 -15.28 10.41 -9.82
N GLY A 186 -14.30 9.76 -9.21
CA GLY A 186 -12.89 10.13 -9.27
C GLY A 186 -12.17 9.54 -10.49
N ASN A 187 -10.89 9.84 -10.57
CA ASN A 187 -9.95 9.22 -11.52
C ASN A 187 -8.88 8.39 -10.79
N VAL A 188 -9.09 8.16 -9.49
CA VAL A 188 -8.32 7.26 -8.64
C VAL A 188 -9.28 6.45 -7.78
N MET A 189 -9.25 5.13 -7.94
CA MET A 189 -9.97 4.21 -7.06
C MET A 189 -9.00 3.65 -6.02
N ILE A 190 -9.35 3.79 -4.75
CA ILE A 190 -8.51 3.37 -3.63
C ILE A 190 -9.11 2.11 -3.01
N PHE A 191 -8.29 1.09 -2.78
CA PHE A 191 -8.63 -0.13 -2.07
C PHE A 191 -7.62 -0.34 -0.94
N PRO A 192 -7.93 0.13 0.29
CA PRO A 192 -7.07 -0.04 1.44
C PRO A 192 -7.18 -1.46 2.02
N ASP A 193 -6.25 -1.80 2.91
CA ASP A 193 -6.29 -2.99 3.77
C ASP A 193 -6.39 -4.32 3.00
N LEU A 194 -5.74 -4.41 1.85
CA LEU A 194 -5.57 -5.66 1.12
C LEU A 194 -4.38 -6.43 1.69
N PHE A 195 -4.46 -7.76 1.69
CA PHE A 195 -3.43 -8.62 2.26
C PHE A 195 -2.73 -9.44 1.18
N ASP A 196 -1.44 -9.65 1.38
CA ASP A 196 -0.60 -10.57 0.62
C ASP A 196 -1.15 -12.02 0.61
N PRO A 197 -0.73 -12.86 -0.36
CA PRO A 197 0.35 -12.65 -1.36
C PRO A 197 -0.13 -12.43 -2.79
N PHE A 198 -1.43 -12.20 -3.00
CA PHE A 198 -2.04 -12.20 -4.32
C PHE A 198 -3.02 -11.05 -4.51
N LEU A 199 -2.91 -10.38 -5.65
CA LEU A 199 -3.84 -9.36 -6.10
C LEU A 199 -4.49 -9.79 -7.41
N GLU A 200 -5.82 -9.82 -7.42
CA GLU A 200 -6.66 -9.94 -8.59
C GLU A 200 -7.54 -8.71 -8.74
N ILE A 201 -7.51 -8.14 -9.95
CA ILE A 201 -8.37 -7.03 -10.34
C ILE A 201 -9.18 -7.48 -11.55
N GLU A 202 -10.49 -7.35 -11.47
CA GLU A 202 -11.41 -7.54 -12.57
C GLU A 202 -12.22 -6.27 -12.80
N THR A 203 -12.43 -5.90 -14.06
CA THR A 203 -13.24 -4.73 -14.41
C THR A 203 -14.47 -5.10 -15.23
N PHE A 204 -15.56 -4.38 -14.97
CA PHE A 204 -16.84 -4.54 -15.65
C PHE A 204 -17.39 -3.18 -16.08
N GLY A 205 -18.24 -3.13 -17.11
CA GLY A 205 -18.81 -1.88 -17.61
C GLY A 205 -17.74 -0.91 -18.13
N ALA A 206 -17.86 0.39 -17.84
CA ALA A 206 -16.87 1.42 -18.16
C ALA A 206 -15.90 1.64 -16.98
N ALA A 207 -14.90 0.77 -16.88
CA ALA A 207 -13.88 0.78 -15.82
C ALA A 207 -12.48 0.58 -16.43
N PRO A 208 -11.95 1.57 -17.17
CA PRO A 208 -10.62 1.50 -17.77
C PRO A 208 -9.52 1.57 -16.69
N ILE A 209 -8.36 0.97 -16.97
CA ILE A 209 -7.18 1.02 -16.10
C ILE A 209 -6.01 1.63 -16.86
N ASN A 210 -5.53 2.79 -16.41
CA ASN A 210 -4.34 3.44 -16.95
C ASN A 210 -3.09 2.96 -16.25
N ALA A 211 -3.15 2.95 -14.93
CA ALA A 211 -2.03 2.63 -14.06
C ALA A 211 -2.52 2.04 -12.75
N ILE A 212 -1.62 1.34 -12.07
CA ILE A 212 -1.83 0.77 -10.75
C ILE A 212 -0.59 1.09 -9.90
N SER A 213 -0.82 1.52 -8.66
CA SER A 213 0.20 1.56 -7.62
C SER A 213 -0.22 0.68 -6.46
N LEU A 214 0.68 -0.21 -6.02
CA LEU A 214 0.57 -0.88 -4.73
C LEU A 214 1.46 -0.13 -3.77
N ILE A 215 0.86 0.48 -2.76
CA ILE A 215 1.59 1.17 -1.71
C ILE A 215 1.63 0.24 -0.50
N TYR A 216 2.83 -0.23 -0.20
CA TYR A 216 3.16 -0.89 1.04
C TYR A 216 3.62 0.21 1.97
N CYS A 217 2.64 0.84 2.59
CA CYS A 217 2.93 1.67 3.73
C CYS A 217 3.52 0.73 4.80
N ARG A 218 4.64 1.11 5.41
CA ARG A 218 4.67 1.02 6.86
C ARG A 218 3.99 2.32 7.26
N PRO A 219 2.65 2.34 7.45
CA PRO A 219 1.95 3.58 7.69
C PRO A 219 2.67 4.27 8.85
N GLY A 220 2.88 5.58 8.77
CA GLY A 220 3.35 6.32 9.92
C GLY A 220 4.85 6.46 10.20
N ASP A 221 5.76 6.16 9.27
CA ASP A 221 7.16 6.66 9.33
C ASP A 221 7.21 7.99 8.58
N PHE A 222 6.98 9.10 9.27
CA PHE A 222 6.89 10.43 8.65
C PHE A 222 8.25 11.10 8.50
N ASN A 223 9.20 10.75 9.37
CA ASN A 223 10.53 11.35 9.36
C ASN A 223 11.51 10.62 8.42
N GLY A 224 11.13 9.44 7.92
CA GLY A 224 11.85 8.65 6.92
C GLY A 224 13.11 7.97 7.46
N ASP A 225 13.19 7.71 8.77
CA ASP A 225 14.33 7.04 9.40
C ASP A 225 14.23 5.50 9.40
N GLY A 226 13.12 4.96 8.87
CA GLY A 226 12.85 3.53 8.74
C GLY A 226 12.20 2.91 9.97
N MET A 227 11.95 3.69 11.02
CA MET A 227 11.26 3.28 12.24
C MET A 227 9.88 3.94 12.28
N VAL A 228 8.91 3.25 12.90
CA VAL A 228 7.60 3.83 13.22
C VAL A 228 7.57 3.97 14.74
N ASP A 229 7.87 5.16 15.24
CA ASP A 229 8.02 5.43 16.66
C ASP A 229 7.44 6.79 17.10
N VAL A 230 7.76 7.19 18.34
CA VAL A 230 7.22 8.42 18.93
C VAL A 230 7.59 9.65 18.10
N ALA A 231 8.75 9.67 17.44
CA ALA A 231 9.16 10.81 16.63
C ALA A 231 8.18 11.08 15.48
N ASP A 232 7.65 10.03 14.87
CA ASP A 232 6.63 10.14 13.83
C ASP A 232 5.29 10.60 14.41
N LEU A 233 4.88 10.04 15.55
CA LEU A 233 3.63 10.44 16.19
C LEU A 233 3.64 11.93 16.58
N GLU A 234 4.78 12.46 17.00
CA GLU A 234 4.95 13.89 17.25
C GLU A 234 4.85 14.73 15.96
N GLU A 235 5.39 14.24 14.84
CA GLU A 235 5.27 14.90 13.54
C GLU A 235 3.81 14.96 13.06
N LEU A 236 3.06 13.85 13.23
CA LEU A 236 1.62 13.80 12.94
C LEU A 236 0.81 14.75 13.83
N ASN A 237 1.07 14.74 15.14
CA ASN A 237 0.42 15.66 16.08
C ASN A 237 0.69 17.12 15.68
N GLN A 238 1.92 17.44 15.27
CA GLN A 238 2.25 18.77 14.78
C GLN A 238 1.50 19.11 13.48
N ALA A 239 1.38 18.16 12.55
CA ALA A 239 0.65 18.34 11.31
C ALA A 239 -0.85 18.61 11.56
N THR A 240 -1.49 17.80 12.41
CA THR A 240 -2.88 17.96 12.85
C THR A 240 -3.09 19.33 13.51
N LYS A 241 -2.21 19.74 14.44
CA LYS A 241 -2.27 21.06 15.10
C LYS A 241 -2.13 22.21 14.11
N SER A 242 -1.28 22.05 13.09
CA SER A 242 -1.08 23.08 12.06
C SER A 242 -2.24 23.17 11.05
N GLY A 243 -3.19 22.24 11.10
CA GLY A 243 -4.25 22.10 10.10
C GLY A 243 -3.67 21.75 8.73
N SER A 244 -2.67 20.87 8.71
CA SER A 244 -2.06 20.39 7.48
C SER A 244 -3.13 19.82 6.54
N LYS A 245 -2.85 19.91 5.25
CA LYS A 245 -3.63 19.20 4.22
C LYS A 245 -2.73 18.28 3.41
N ASP A 246 -1.51 18.10 3.91
CA ASP A 246 -0.60 17.16 3.33
C ASP A 246 -1.14 15.77 3.63
N TRP A 247 -1.47 15.06 2.55
CA TRP A 247 -2.12 13.76 2.59
C TRP A 247 -1.23 12.73 3.29
N GLN A 248 0.08 12.98 3.41
CA GLN A 248 0.97 12.08 4.15
C GLN A 248 0.55 11.90 5.61
N TYR A 249 -0.14 12.89 6.18
CA TYR A 249 -0.65 12.84 7.55
C TYR A 249 -2.12 12.41 7.64
N ASP A 250 -2.80 12.19 6.50
CA ASP A 250 -4.17 11.68 6.40
C ASP A 250 -4.12 10.14 6.37
N ILE A 251 -3.77 9.54 7.50
CA ILE A 251 -3.57 8.09 7.67
C ILE A 251 -4.88 7.33 7.42
N ASN A 252 -6.02 7.89 7.81
CA ASN A 252 -7.31 7.24 7.62
C ASN A 252 -7.90 7.44 6.20
N ILE A 253 -7.27 8.30 5.38
CA ILE A 253 -7.60 8.61 3.99
C ILE A 253 -9.04 9.13 3.84
N ASP A 254 -9.48 9.97 4.79
CA ASP A 254 -10.80 10.61 4.75
C ASP A 254 -10.78 12.00 4.10
N GLY A 255 -9.60 12.48 3.72
CA GLY A 255 -9.36 13.78 3.12
C GLY A 255 -9.12 14.91 4.12
N GLN A 256 -9.00 14.61 5.42
CA GLN A 256 -8.79 15.59 6.50
C GLN A 256 -7.72 15.12 7.47
N VAL A 257 -6.62 15.88 7.58
CA VAL A 257 -5.61 15.64 8.64
C VAL A 257 -6.13 16.12 9.99
N ASN A 258 -6.54 15.18 10.84
CA ASN A 258 -7.16 15.44 12.13
C ASN A 258 -6.79 14.37 13.19
N ASN A 259 -7.49 14.34 14.33
CA ASN A 259 -7.17 13.40 15.41
C ASN A 259 -7.55 11.94 15.06
N ASP A 260 -8.46 11.73 14.12
CA ASP A 260 -8.79 10.41 13.61
C ASP A 260 -7.58 9.76 12.90
N ASP A 261 -6.66 10.56 12.35
CA ASP A 261 -5.39 10.06 11.80
C ASP A 261 -4.40 9.63 12.86
N VAL A 262 -4.38 10.31 14.01
CA VAL A 262 -3.57 9.94 15.17
C VAL A 262 -4.02 8.57 15.69
N LEU A 263 -5.33 8.37 15.81
CA LEU A 263 -5.92 7.09 16.20
C LEU A 263 -5.64 5.99 15.17
N ALA A 264 -5.78 6.32 13.88
CA ALA A 264 -5.44 5.39 12.79
C ALA A 264 -3.94 5.04 12.80
N TRP A 265 -3.05 5.99 13.13
CA TRP A 265 -1.63 5.71 13.27
C TRP A 265 -1.35 4.73 14.41
N ILE A 266 -1.90 4.97 15.61
CA ILE A 266 -1.67 4.12 16.78
C ILE A 266 -2.11 2.67 16.51
N THR A 267 -3.28 2.54 15.89
CA THR A 267 -3.89 1.23 15.63
C THR A 267 -3.36 0.53 14.39
N TRP A 268 -3.14 1.24 13.29
CA TRP A 268 -2.76 0.65 11.98
C TRP A 268 -1.25 0.66 11.74
N SER A 269 -0.55 1.72 12.16
CA SER A 269 0.89 1.88 11.97
C SER A 269 1.68 1.12 13.03
N LYS A 270 1.35 1.36 14.31
CA LYS A 270 2.10 0.80 15.44
C LYS A 270 1.54 -0.52 15.93
N GLY A 271 0.23 -0.74 15.75
CA GLY A 271 -0.45 -1.92 16.27
C GLY A 271 -0.45 -1.96 17.79
N THR A 272 -0.61 -0.79 18.44
CA THR A 272 -0.74 -0.69 19.89
C THR A 272 -2.03 0.05 20.29
N CYS A 273 -2.17 0.33 21.57
CA CYS A 273 -3.32 0.97 22.17
C CYS A 273 -3.01 2.40 22.59
N VAL A 274 -4.05 3.24 22.57
CA VAL A 274 -4.00 4.54 23.24
C VAL A 274 -3.76 4.30 24.73
N GLY A 275 -2.72 4.92 25.26
CA GLY A 275 -2.32 4.75 26.66
C GLY A 275 -1.04 3.95 26.88
N ASP A 276 -0.57 3.19 25.88
CA ASP A 276 0.73 2.50 25.92
C ASP A 276 1.85 3.53 25.74
N VAL A 277 2.45 3.94 26.86
CA VAL A 277 3.42 5.05 26.93
C VAL A 277 4.81 4.57 26.53
N ASN A 278 5.14 3.32 26.86
CA ASN A 278 6.44 2.75 26.59
C ASN A 278 6.51 1.99 25.25
N LEU A 279 5.37 1.91 24.54
CA LEU A 279 5.17 1.25 23.25
C LEU A 279 5.53 -0.24 23.27
N ASP A 280 5.29 -0.92 24.39
CA ASP A 280 5.53 -2.37 24.55
C ASP A 280 4.39 -3.25 24.01
N GLY A 281 3.32 -2.62 23.51
CA GLY A 281 2.16 -3.27 22.93
C GLY A 281 1.04 -3.55 23.93
N VAL A 282 1.17 -3.11 25.18
CA VAL A 282 0.15 -3.30 26.22
C VAL A 282 -0.09 -1.96 26.91
N PHE A 283 -1.36 -1.61 27.12
CA PHE A 283 -1.71 -0.50 28.01
C PHE A 283 -2.08 -1.05 29.40
N ASP A 284 -1.20 -0.87 30.39
CA ASP A 284 -1.41 -1.38 31.75
C ASP A 284 -0.98 -0.39 32.87
N SER A 285 -0.97 -0.88 34.10
CA SER A 285 -0.57 -0.05 35.25
C SER A 285 0.87 0.48 35.21
N ALA A 286 1.79 -0.17 34.49
CA ALA A 286 3.17 0.28 34.31
C ALA A 286 3.22 1.58 33.50
N ASP A 287 2.43 1.68 32.42
CA ASP A 287 2.30 2.91 31.62
C ASP A 287 1.82 4.08 32.47
N LEU A 288 0.75 3.85 33.25
CA LEU A 288 0.21 4.89 34.13
C LEU A 288 1.22 5.32 35.20
N ILE A 289 2.02 4.38 35.73
CA ILE A 289 3.07 4.71 36.70
C ILE A 289 4.16 5.56 36.05
N GLU A 290 4.62 5.19 34.85
CA GLU A 290 5.63 5.95 34.10
C GLU A 290 5.11 7.35 33.75
N LEU A 291 3.88 7.43 33.27
CA LEU A 291 3.18 8.65 32.93
C LEU A 291 3.05 9.61 34.12
N PHE A 292 2.54 9.13 35.25
CA PHE A 292 2.36 9.98 36.44
C PHE A 292 3.66 10.35 37.14
N GLN A 293 4.77 9.63 36.89
CA GLN A 293 6.09 10.02 37.39
C GLN A 293 6.62 11.31 36.75
N VAL A 294 6.16 11.66 35.55
CA VAL A 294 6.52 12.92 34.87
C VAL A 294 5.96 14.13 35.63
N GLY A 295 4.76 13.98 36.21
CA GLY A 295 4.18 14.98 37.11
C GLY A 295 3.54 16.20 36.44
N ILE A 296 3.12 16.09 35.16
CA ILE A 296 2.49 17.18 34.39
C ILE A 296 0.97 17.05 34.22
N TYR A 297 0.35 16.03 34.83
CA TYR A 297 -1.10 15.85 34.78
C TYR A 297 -1.83 17.07 35.33
N GLU A 298 -2.72 17.65 34.52
CA GLU A 298 -3.52 18.85 34.85
C GLU A 298 -2.66 20.07 35.24
N SER A 299 -1.38 20.10 34.86
CA SER A 299 -0.49 21.24 35.15
C SER A 299 -0.63 22.35 34.10
N GLY A 300 -1.07 22.00 32.89
CA GLY A 300 -1.07 22.88 31.72
C GLY A 300 0.31 23.06 31.08
N ASP A 301 1.32 22.29 31.54
CA ASP A 301 2.60 22.20 30.84
C ASP A 301 2.43 21.42 29.53
N THR A 302 3.32 21.68 28.57
CA THR A 302 3.30 20.98 27.29
C THR A 302 3.60 19.51 27.48
N ALA A 303 2.68 18.66 27.02
CA ALA A 303 2.82 17.22 26.95
C ALA A 303 3.12 16.76 25.51
N THR A 304 3.88 15.68 25.41
CA THR A 304 4.07 14.80 24.25
C THR A 304 3.29 13.50 24.48
N TRP A 305 3.25 12.61 23.48
CA TRP A 305 2.60 11.30 23.61
C TRP A 305 3.08 10.54 24.85
N VAL A 306 4.41 10.42 25.01
CA VAL A 306 5.05 9.69 26.12
C VAL A 306 4.86 10.36 27.47
N THR A 307 4.38 11.61 27.50
CA THR A 307 4.04 12.31 28.74
C THR A 307 2.54 12.56 28.89
N GLY A 308 1.70 12.04 27.98
CA GLY A 308 0.25 11.95 28.14
C GLY A 308 -0.62 12.73 27.17
N ASP A 309 -0.07 13.39 26.14
CA ASP A 309 -0.86 14.05 25.07
C ASP A 309 -1.37 13.00 24.07
N TRP A 310 -2.52 12.38 24.37
CA TRP A 310 -3.08 11.30 23.56
C TRP A 310 -4.18 11.77 22.62
N ASN A 311 -4.75 12.94 22.88
CA ASN A 311 -5.75 13.58 22.02
C ASN A 311 -5.15 14.63 21.05
N GLY A 312 -3.83 14.87 21.14
CA GLY A 312 -3.11 15.79 20.27
C GLY A 312 -3.38 17.27 20.55
N ASP A 313 -3.62 17.69 21.79
CA ASP A 313 -3.88 19.09 22.16
C ASP A 313 -2.72 19.78 22.93
N CYS A 314 -1.58 19.10 23.09
CA CYS A 314 -0.38 19.51 23.82
C CYS A 314 -0.52 19.54 25.35
N VAL A 315 -1.62 19.08 25.95
CA VAL A 315 -1.72 18.98 27.41
C VAL A 315 -1.97 17.55 27.82
N PHE A 316 -1.56 17.20 29.05
CA PHE A 316 -1.96 15.93 29.65
C PHE A 316 -3.01 16.21 30.71
N ASP A 317 -4.26 15.91 30.40
CA ASP A 317 -5.38 16.13 31.31
C ASP A 317 -6.38 14.95 31.32
N SER A 318 -7.50 15.16 32.00
CA SER A 318 -8.53 14.14 32.13
C SER A 318 -9.14 13.69 30.79
N SER A 319 -9.05 14.50 29.74
CA SER A 319 -9.57 14.17 28.41
C SER A 319 -8.71 13.11 27.70
N ASP A 320 -7.40 13.12 27.88
CA ASP A 320 -6.49 12.07 27.40
C ASP A 320 -6.80 10.73 28.06
N LEU A 321 -6.91 10.74 29.39
CA LEU A 321 -7.28 9.53 30.15
C LEU A 321 -8.64 9.00 29.70
N LEU A 322 -9.61 9.89 29.46
CA LEU A 322 -10.93 9.48 28.96
C LEU A 322 -10.81 8.82 27.59
N LEU A 323 -10.02 9.37 26.67
CA LEU A 323 -9.77 8.80 25.35
C LEU A 323 -9.16 7.39 25.47
N ALA A 324 -8.08 7.23 26.22
CA ALA A 324 -7.43 5.92 26.39
C ALA A 324 -8.33 4.86 27.02
N PHE A 325 -9.15 5.22 28.02
CA PHE A 325 -10.07 4.27 28.63
C PHE A 325 -11.31 3.98 27.76
N GLN A 326 -11.71 4.91 26.89
CA GLN A 326 -12.81 4.68 25.94
C GLN A 326 -12.44 3.66 24.86
N GLU A 327 -11.18 3.63 24.42
CA GLU A 327 -10.65 2.60 23.52
C GLU A 327 -10.72 1.18 24.14
N GLY A 328 -10.75 1.09 25.47
CA GLY A 328 -11.01 -0.16 26.17
C GLY A 328 -9.83 -1.13 26.21
N CYS A 329 -8.62 -0.66 25.90
CA CYS A 329 -7.41 -1.48 25.88
C CYS A 329 -6.79 -1.77 27.26
N TYR A 330 -7.15 -1.01 28.30
CA TYR A 330 -6.47 -1.09 29.61
C TYR A 330 -6.57 -2.48 30.25
N GLU A 331 -5.42 -3.09 30.58
CA GLU A 331 -5.28 -4.44 31.15
C GLU A 331 -5.91 -5.55 30.29
N THR A 332 -6.21 -5.25 29.02
CA THR A 332 -6.53 -6.26 28.03
C THR A 332 -5.21 -6.62 27.36
N ASN A 333 -4.77 -7.89 27.45
CA ASN A 333 -3.55 -8.37 26.79
C ASN A 333 -3.68 -8.40 25.25
N ASN A 334 -4.48 -7.49 24.69
CA ASN A 334 -4.83 -7.35 23.29
C ASN A 334 -4.50 -5.91 22.87
N ALA A 335 -3.28 -5.65 22.42
CA ALA A 335 -3.17 -4.89 21.16
C ALA A 335 -4.06 -5.62 20.14
N THR A 336 -4.82 -4.89 19.32
CA THR A 336 -5.78 -5.43 18.36
C THR A 336 -5.14 -6.47 17.43
N VAL A 337 -5.08 -7.72 17.90
CA VAL A 337 -4.70 -8.86 17.07
C VAL A 337 -5.78 -8.96 16.01
N ALA A 338 -5.34 -8.96 14.75
CA ALA A 338 -6.11 -9.29 13.57
C ALA A 338 -7.20 -10.34 13.87
N PRO A 339 -8.38 -10.27 13.22
CA PRO A 339 -9.50 -11.15 13.52
C PRO A 339 -8.99 -12.59 13.55
N ALA A 340 -9.08 -13.22 14.71
CA ALA A 340 -8.59 -14.56 14.94
C ALA A 340 -9.04 -15.43 13.77
N GLU A 341 -8.10 -15.91 12.96
CA GLU A 341 -8.41 -16.91 11.96
C GLU A 341 -9.18 -18.01 12.68
N SER A 342 -10.38 -18.29 12.20
CA SER A 342 -11.20 -19.37 12.72
C SER A 342 -10.38 -20.65 12.57
N VAL A 343 -9.69 -21.04 13.65
CA VAL A 343 -8.94 -22.28 13.73
C VAL A 343 -9.91 -23.39 13.33
N PRO A 344 -9.64 -24.14 12.25
CA PRO A 344 -10.48 -25.26 11.89
C PRO A 344 -10.50 -26.22 13.08
N GLU A 345 -11.66 -26.38 13.72
CA GLU A 345 -11.77 -27.27 14.87
C GLU A 345 -11.22 -28.66 14.50
N PRO A 346 -10.31 -29.22 15.30
CA PRO A 346 -9.58 -30.42 14.93
C PRO A 346 -10.53 -31.62 14.91
N ALA A 347 -10.94 -32.06 13.72
CA ALA A 347 -11.49 -33.40 13.43
C ALA A 347 -12.57 -33.98 14.39
N GLY A 348 -13.22 -33.16 15.23
CA GLY A 348 -14.15 -33.62 16.26
C GLY A 348 -15.41 -34.24 15.66
N ILE A 349 -15.87 -33.69 14.54
CA ILE A 349 -17.01 -34.22 13.76
C ILE A 349 -16.67 -35.57 13.10
N LEU A 350 -15.40 -35.80 12.72
CA LEU A 350 -14.95 -37.10 12.19
C LEU A 350 -14.86 -38.19 13.29
N LEU A 351 -14.51 -37.81 14.52
CA LEU A 351 -14.53 -38.72 15.67
C LEU A 351 -15.95 -39.03 16.16
N LEU A 352 -16.86 -38.05 16.17
CA LEU A 352 -18.28 -38.29 16.46
C LEU A 352 -18.95 -39.16 15.39
N GLY A 353 -18.64 -38.94 14.11
CA GLY A 353 -19.15 -39.74 13.01
C GLY A 353 -18.69 -41.20 13.05
N SER A 354 -17.42 -41.45 13.35
CA SER A 354 -16.88 -42.83 13.45
C SER A 354 -17.41 -43.58 14.69
N GLY A 355 -17.64 -42.88 15.80
CA GLY A 355 -18.27 -43.46 16.99
C GLY A 355 -19.71 -43.94 16.76
N LEU A 356 -20.52 -43.16 16.03
CA LEU A 356 -21.90 -43.51 15.70
C LEU A 356 -21.99 -44.70 14.74
N VAL A 357 -21.12 -44.76 13.72
CA VAL A 357 -21.04 -45.91 12.80
C VAL A 357 -20.65 -47.19 13.54
N GLY A 358 -19.69 -47.12 14.46
CA GLY A 358 -19.32 -48.24 15.32
C GLY A 358 -20.48 -48.73 16.21
N TRP A 359 -21.27 -47.81 16.77
CA TRP A 359 -22.45 -48.14 17.57
C TRP A 359 -23.55 -48.83 16.76
N PHE A 360 -23.86 -48.35 15.55
CA PHE A 360 -24.86 -48.97 14.67
C PHE A 360 -24.43 -50.36 14.17
N ILE A 361 -23.13 -50.57 13.88
CA ILE A 361 -22.61 -51.88 13.50
C ILE A 361 -22.71 -52.87 14.68
N ARG A 362 -22.46 -52.41 15.91
CA ARG A 362 -22.60 -53.23 17.12
C ARG A 362 -24.05 -53.62 17.40
N GLN A 363 -25.00 -52.70 17.21
CA GLN A 363 -26.43 -53.00 17.41
C GLN A 363 -27.00 -53.99 16.39
N ARG A 364 -26.47 -54.02 15.15
CA ARG A 364 -26.90 -55.01 14.15
C ARG A 364 -26.44 -56.43 14.45
N ARG A 365 -25.30 -56.61 15.13
CA ARG A 365 -24.77 -57.93 15.50
C ARG A 365 -25.51 -58.59 16.66
N SER A 366 -26.16 -57.84 17.55
CA SER A 366 -26.90 -58.42 18.68
C SER A 366 -28.27 -59.01 18.31
N LYS A 367 -28.79 -58.74 17.10
CA LYS A 367 -30.10 -59.26 16.64
C LYS A 367 -30.02 -60.56 15.83
N VAL A 368 -28.83 -61.13 15.64
CA VAL A 368 -28.61 -62.38 14.87
C VAL A 368 -28.33 -63.59 15.76
N ALA A 369 -28.33 -63.40 17.09
CA ALA A 369 -28.24 -64.49 18.07
C ALA A 369 -29.53 -64.60 18.88
N SER A 370 -30.56 -65.19 18.27
CA SER A 370 -31.69 -65.85 18.94
C SER A 370 -32.34 -66.85 18.00
#